data_AF-A0AA41RXE6-F1
#
_entry.id   AF-A0AA41RXE6-F1
#
_cell.length_a   1.000
_cell.length_b   1.000
_cell.length_c   1.000
_cell.angle_alpha   90.00
_cell.angle_beta   90.00
_cell.angle_gamma   90.00
#
_symmetry.space_group_name_H-M   'P 1'
#
loop_
_entity.id
_entity.type
_entity.pdbx_description
1 polymer ?
#
loop_
_entity_poly.entity_id
_entity_poly.type
_entity_poly.pdbx_seq_one_letter_code
_entity_poly.pdbx_strand_id
1 'polypeptide(L)'
;MATMATTLTSPLSKTPFLETQSSFHGIQIPSRILPIRSTSNTSSSAICMSSANPSYDLTDFKFAPIKESIVSREMTRRYMMDMITYADTDVVVVGAGSAGLTCAYEISKNPNVNVAIIEQSVSPGGGAWLGGQLFSAMIVRKPAHKFLDELEIEYDEQDTYVVIKHAALFTSTIMSKLLARPNVKLFNAVAAEDLIVKNERVAGVVTNWALVSMNHDTQSCMDPNVMEAKIVVSSCGHDGPFGATGVKRLKSIGLIDSVPGMKALDMNTAEDAIVRLTREVVPGMIITGMEVAEIDGAPRMGPTFGAMMMSGQKAAHLALKALGQPNVIDGNYADMGGIVPELILAAAESAEIAEA
;
A
#
# COMPACT_ATOMS: atom_id res chain seq x y z
N MET A 1 13.73 -62.22 5.64
CA MET A 1 12.75 -62.41 4.53
C MET A 1 12.42 -60.99 4.06
N ALA A 2 12.80 -60.51 2.87
CA ALA A 2 12.76 -61.07 1.51
C ALA A 2 11.37 -60.98 0.86
N THR A 3 11.35 -60.51 -0.41
CA THR A 3 10.26 -60.58 -1.41
C THR A 3 8.95 -59.82 -1.09
N MET A 4 8.25 -59.17 -2.04
CA MET A 4 8.43 -58.98 -3.50
C MET A 4 7.77 -57.66 -3.93
N ALA A 5 8.06 -57.18 -5.14
CA ALA A 5 7.28 -56.16 -5.83
C ALA A 5 6.60 -56.76 -7.07
N THR A 6 5.42 -56.25 -7.45
CA THR A 6 4.78 -56.55 -8.74
C THR A 6 4.05 -55.33 -9.29
N THR A 7 4.52 -54.85 -10.44
CA THR A 7 3.74 -54.00 -11.35
C THR A 7 2.84 -54.86 -12.24
N LEU A 8 1.73 -54.29 -12.73
CA LEU A 8 0.96 -54.81 -13.87
C LEU A 8 0.49 -53.64 -14.74
N THR A 9 0.29 -53.87 -16.04
CA THR A 9 0.31 -52.80 -17.06
C THR A 9 -0.63 -53.03 -18.24
N SER A 10 -1.00 -51.94 -18.92
CA SER A 10 -1.52 -51.88 -20.31
C SER A 10 -2.96 -52.41 -20.55
N PRO A 11 -3.58 -52.27 -21.75
CA PRO A 11 -3.08 -51.65 -23.00
C PRO A 11 -4.04 -50.73 -23.82
N LEU A 12 -3.45 -49.90 -24.71
CA LEU A 12 -3.96 -49.33 -26.00
C LEU A 12 -5.26 -48.46 -26.00
N SER A 13 -5.52 -47.52 -26.92
CA SER A 13 -4.89 -47.03 -28.19
C SER A 13 -4.89 -45.46 -28.21
N LYS A 14 -4.49 -44.62 -29.19
CA LYS A 14 -4.19 -44.64 -30.66
C LYS A 14 -5.45 -44.70 -31.58
N THR A 15 -5.60 -44.04 -32.75
CA THR A 15 -4.82 -43.12 -33.66
C THR A 15 -5.82 -42.60 -34.76
N PRO A 16 -5.48 -41.93 -35.90
CA PRO A 16 -4.54 -40.84 -36.27
C PRO A 16 -5.22 -39.68 -37.11
N PHE A 17 -4.41 -38.85 -37.81
CA PHE A 17 -4.70 -37.78 -38.84
C PHE A 17 -5.26 -36.41 -38.36
N LEU A 18 -4.77 -35.20 -38.76
CA LEU A 18 -3.73 -34.65 -39.69
C LEU A 18 -4.24 -34.00 -41.00
N GLU A 19 -4.21 -32.66 -41.04
CA GLU A 19 -3.94 -31.72 -42.18
C GLU A 19 -4.01 -30.28 -41.57
N THR A 20 -2.97 -29.43 -41.48
CA THR A 20 -2.09 -28.76 -42.46
C THR A 20 -2.76 -27.78 -43.42
N GLN A 21 -2.54 -26.47 -43.22
CA GLN A 21 -2.04 -25.57 -44.27
C GLN A 21 -1.48 -24.25 -43.71
N SER A 22 -0.63 -23.59 -44.48
CA SER A 22 0.06 -22.34 -44.11
C SER A 22 0.31 -21.47 -45.35
N SER A 23 0.17 -20.15 -45.23
CA SER A 23 0.56 -19.21 -46.30
C SER A 23 0.85 -17.81 -45.76
N PHE A 24 2.08 -17.32 -45.94
CA PHE A 24 2.43 -15.90 -45.84
C PHE A 24 2.15 -15.19 -47.17
N HIS A 25 1.71 -13.92 -47.13
CA HIS A 25 2.33 -12.76 -47.81
C HIS A 25 1.44 -11.50 -47.71
N GLY A 26 2.06 -10.30 -47.75
CA GLY A 26 1.38 -9.04 -48.05
C GLY A 26 1.41 -7.99 -46.94
N ILE A 27 2.03 -6.83 -47.22
CA ILE A 27 1.94 -5.60 -46.43
C ILE A 27 1.35 -4.51 -47.32
N GLN A 28 0.35 -3.77 -46.82
CA GLN A 28 0.18 -2.36 -47.17
C GLN A 28 -0.59 -1.60 -46.08
N ILE A 29 -0.23 -0.34 -45.89
CA ILE A 29 -0.82 0.58 -44.90
C ILE A 29 -1.60 1.66 -45.66
N PRO A 30 -2.82 1.99 -45.20
CA PRO A 30 -3.19 3.40 -45.09
C PRO A 30 -3.69 3.75 -43.69
N SER A 31 -3.50 5.01 -43.30
CA SER A 31 -3.83 5.54 -41.98
C SER A 31 -5.33 5.70 -41.72
N ARG A 32 -5.81 5.24 -40.56
CA ARG A 32 -6.84 5.96 -39.78
C ARG A 32 -6.72 5.66 -38.29
N ILE A 33 -6.85 6.69 -37.47
CA ILE A 33 -6.89 6.56 -36.01
C ILE A 33 -8.25 5.99 -35.61
N LEU A 34 -8.25 4.88 -34.88
CA LEU A 34 -9.37 4.32 -34.15
C LEU A 34 -8.85 3.84 -32.78
N PRO A 35 -9.62 3.99 -31.69
CA PRO A 35 -9.16 3.64 -30.36
C PRO A 35 -9.03 2.11 -30.21
N ILE A 36 -7.86 1.65 -29.76
CA ILE A 36 -7.70 0.27 -29.27
C ILE A 36 -8.37 0.22 -27.90
N ARG A 37 -9.66 -0.12 -27.91
CA ARG A 37 -10.41 -0.46 -26.70
C ARG A 37 -9.85 -1.78 -26.15
N SER A 38 -9.59 -1.84 -24.85
CA SER A 38 -9.45 -3.14 -24.17
C SER A 38 -10.71 -3.97 -24.41
N THR A 39 -10.57 -5.29 -24.55
CA THR A 39 -11.70 -6.20 -24.82
C THR A 39 -12.57 -6.44 -23.58
N SER A 40 -13.13 -5.34 -23.06
CA SER A 40 -14.39 -5.35 -22.34
C SER A 40 -15.45 -5.93 -23.26
N ASN A 41 -16.02 -7.07 -22.87
CA ASN A 41 -17.26 -7.54 -23.47
C ASN A 41 -18.29 -6.43 -23.30
N THR A 42 -18.82 -5.87 -24.39
CA THR A 42 -19.97 -4.96 -24.33
C THR A 42 -21.26 -5.77 -24.14
N SER A 43 -21.31 -6.54 -23.05
CA SER A 43 -22.56 -6.62 -22.30
C SER A 43 -22.92 -5.18 -21.94
N SER A 44 -23.94 -4.63 -22.58
CA SER A 44 -24.46 -3.32 -22.25
C SER A 44 -24.95 -3.37 -20.81
N SER A 45 -24.14 -2.86 -19.87
CA SER A 45 -24.55 -2.55 -18.51
C SER A 45 -25.53 -1.39 -18.54
N ALA A 46 -26.72 -1.66 -19.07
CA ALA A 46 -27.91 -0.91 -18.74
C ALA A 46 -27.94 -0.81 -17.22
N ILE A 47 -28.27 0.37 -16.69
CA ILE A 47 -28.46 0.56 -15.27
C ILE A 47 -29.76 -0.16 -14.91
N CYS A 48 -29.62 -1.46 -14.68
CA CYS A 48 -30.53 -2.27 -13.91
C CYS A 48 -30.57 -1.63 -12.51
N MET A 49 -31.49 -0.69 -12.32
CA MET A 49 -32.05 -0.49 -11.00
C MET A 49 -32.65 -1.84 -10.62
N SER A 50 -31.94 -2.59 -9.80
CA SER A 50 -32.34 -3.92 -9.37
C SER A 50 -33.70 -3.81 -8.72
N SER A 51 -34.75 -4.23 -9.42
CA SER A 51 -36.16 -4.12 -8.98
C SER A 51 -36.51 -5.13 -7.88
N ALA A 52 -35.52 -5.55 -7.10
CA ALA A 52 -35.73 -6.08 -5.77
C ALA A 52 -36.18 -4.90 -4.90
N ASN A 53 -37.42 -4.95 -4.42
CA ASN A 53 -37.84 -4.10 -3.31
C ASN A 53 -36.84 -4.34 -2.16
N PRO A 54 -36.30 -3.29 -1.51
CA PRO A 54 -35.39 -3.48 -0.39
C PRO A 54 -36.08 -4.32 0.70
N SER A 55 -35.31 -5.15 1.40
CA SER A 55 -35.81 -6.00 2.49
C SER A 55 -36.14 -5.22 3.77
N TYR A 56 -36.31 -3.91 3.65
CA TYR A 56 -36.57 -2.94 4.69
C TYR A 56 -37.40 -1.81 4.08
N ASP A 57 -38.42 -1.35 4.80
CA ASP A 57 -39.17 -0.17 4.41
C ASP A 57 -38.42 1.09 4.89
N LEU A 58 -38.13 2.02 3.99
CA LEU A 58 -37.50 3.31 4.34
C LEU A 58 -38.48 4.30 5.00
N THR A 59 -39.80 4.02 4.94
CA THR A 59 -40.85 4.86 5.53
C THR A 59 -41.25 4.44 6.95
N ASP A 60 -40.96 3.20 7.35
CA ASP A 60 -41.08 2.69 8.73
C ASP A 60 -39.77 2.03 9.24
N PHE A 61 -38.63 2.52 8.79
CA PHE A 61 -37.32 1.93 9.10
C PHE A 61 -36.99 1.98 10.60
N LYS A 62 -36.58 0.85 11.16
CA LYS A 62 -36.14 0.73 12.56
C LYS A 62 -34.90 -0.14 12.67
N PHE A 63 -33.85 0.38 13.31
CA PHE A 63 -32.69 -0.42 13.73
C PHE A 63 -33.07 -1.35 14.90
N ALA A 64 -32.31 -2.44 15.06
CA ALA A 64 -32.36 -3.24 16.27
C ALA A 64 -31.91 -2.42 17.51
N PRO A 65 -32.47 -2.67 18.70
CA PRO A 65 -32.08 -1.96 19.92
C PRO A 65 -30.64 -2.29 20.32
N ILE A 66 -29.91 -1.29 20.83
CA ILE A 66 -28.52 -1.39 21.27
C ILE A 66 -28.30 -0.53 22.52
N LYS A 67 -27.19 -0.75 23.23
CA LYS A 67 -26.75 0.06 24.39
C LYS A 67 -25.41 0.69 24.09
N GLU A 68 -25.21 1.93 24.50
CA GLU A 68 -24.00 2.74 24.28
C GLU A 68 -22.75 2.07 24.84
N SER A 69 -22.90 1.40 26.00
CA SER A 69 -21.82 0.64 26.64
C SER A 69 -21.40 -0.61 25.86
N ILE A 70 -22.24 -1.15 24.96
CA ILE A 70 -21.83 -2.23 24.04
C ILE A 70 -20.91 -1.64 22.96
N VAL A 71 -21.31 -0.52 22.34
CA VAL A 71 -20.53 0.16 21.30
C VAL A 71 -19.16 0.60 21.84
N SER A 72 -19.12 1.20 23.03
CA SER A 72 -17.88 1.56 23.73
C SER A 72 -16.97 0.35 23.99
N ARG A 73 -17.52 -0.78 24.44
CA ARG A 73 -16.77 -2.02 24.69
C ARG A 73 -16.23 -2.64 23.40
N GLU A 74 -17.00 -2.66 22.32
CA GLU A 74 -16.56 -3.19 21.03
C GLU A 74 -15.35 -2.43 20.47
N MET A 75 -15.44 -1.10 20.40
CA MET A 75 -14.33 -0.26 19.93
C MET A 75 -13.08 -0.42 20.81
N THR A 76 -13.26 -0.33 22.13
CA THR A 76 -12.15 -0.42 23.10
C THR A 76 -11.46 -1.78 23.05
N ARG A 77 -12.23 -2.88 23.02
CA ARG A 77 -11.66 -4.24 22.99
C ARG A 77 -10.88 -4.47 21.71
N ARG A 78 -11.42 -4.08 20.55
CA ARG A 78 -10.75 -4.26 19.25
C ARG A 78 -9.45 -3.46 19.19
N TYR A 79 -9.52 -2.16 19.49
CA TYR A 79 -8.33 -1.29 19.46
C TYR A 79 -7.25 -1.72 20.47
N MET A 80 -7.64 -2.20 21.66
CA MET A 80 -6.67 -2.71 22.64
C MET A 80 -6.03 -4.04 22.20
N MET A 81 -6.76 -4.93 21.52
CA MET A 81 -6.19 -6.14 20.92
C MET A 81 -5.26 -5.81 19.75
N ASP A 82 -5.59 -4.79 18.94
CA ASP A 82 -4.68 -4.27 17.92
C ASP A 82 -3.39 -3.73 18.56
N MET A 83 -3.49 -2.91 19.62
CA MET A 83 -2.32 -2.38 20.34
C MET A 83 -1.45 -3.48 20.96
N ILE A 84 -2.06 -4.55 21.52
CA ILE A 84 -1.31 -5.70 22.06
C ILE A 84 -0.61 -6.47 20.94
N THR A 85 -1.30 -6.72 19.83
CA THR A 85 -0.80 -7.52 18.71
C THR A 85 0.35 -6.83 17.96
N TYR A 86 0.28 -5.50 17.80
CA TYR A 86 1.27 -4.73 17.06
C TYR A 86 2.34 -4.05 17.93
N ALA A 87 2.38 -4.28 19.24
CA ALA A 87 3.42 -3.73 20.13
C ALA A 87 4.85 -4.26 19.80
N ASP A 88 4.93 -5.46 19.21
CA ASP A 88 6.10 -6.02 18.54
C ASP A 88 5.61 -6.53 17.17
N THR A 89 6.16 -5.99 16.07
CA THR A 89 5.65 -6.26 14.72
C THR A 89 6.75 -6.42 13.67
N ASP A 90 6.40 -6.99 12.50
CA ASP A 90 7.37 -7.17 11.42
C ASP A 90 7.74 -5.84 10.77
N VAL A 91 6.73 -5.04 10.40
CA VAL A 91 6.91 -3.77 9.70
C VAL A 91 6.07 -2.65 10.31
N VAL A 92 6.72 -1.51 10.56
CA VAL A 92 6.04 -0.23 10.79
C VAL A 92 6.24 0.68 9.58
N VAL A 93 5.14 1.10 8.94
CA VAL A 93 5.13 2.14 7.91
C VAL A 93 4.68 3.45 8.54
N VAL A 94 5.54 4.47 8.52
CA VAL A 94 5.23 5.81 9.05
C VAL A 94 4.80 6.72 7.90
N GLY A 95 3.60 7.29 8.03
CA GLY A 95 2.90 8.03 6.99
C GLY A 95 2.06 7.12 6.08
N ALA A 96 0.78 7.43 5.91
CA ALA A 96 -0.12 6.78 4.98
C ALA A 96 -0.31 7.63 3.70
N GLY A 97 0.75 8.29 3.23
CA GLY A 97 0.79 8.94 1.91
C GLY A 97 0.83 7.92 0.77
N SER A 98 0.80 8.37 -0.49
CA SER A 98 0.83 7.49 -1.66
C SER A 98 2.00 6.49 -1.68
N ALA A 99 3.20 6.90 -1.26
CA ALA A 99 4.35 6.00 -1.14
C ALA A 99 4.22 4.99 0.02
N GLY A 100 3.73 5.43 1.19
CA GLY A 100 3.50 4.58 2.35
C GLY A 100 2.39 3.54 2.12
N LEU A 101 1.25 3.97 1.56
CA LEU A 101 0.16 3.08 1.14
C LEU A 101 0.63 2.07 0.09
N THR A 102 1.44 2.50 -0.89
CA THR A 102 2.01 1.58 -1.90
C THR A 102 3.00 0.59 -1.28
N CYS A 103 3.84 1.04 -0.34
CA CYS A 103 4.73 0.16 0.40
C CYS A 103 3.95 -0.88 1.21
N ALA A 104 2.99 -0.45 2.03
CA ALA A 104 2.16 -1.35 2.83
C ALA A 104 1.36 -2.33 1.96
N TYR A 105 0.84 -1.88 0.81
CA TYR A 105 0.13 -2.71 -0.16
C TYR A 105 1.05 -3.74 -0.86
N GLU A 106 2.32 -3.41 -1.12
CA GLU A 106 3.25 -4.35 -1.74
C GLU A 106 3.80 -5.36 -0.71
N ILE A 107 4.08 -4.95 0.54
CA ILE A 107 4.52 -5.86 1.62
C ILE A 107 3.43 -6.87 1.97
N SER A 108 2.20 -6.39 2.23
CA SER A 108 1.11 -7.24 2.74
C SER A 108 0.55 -8.25 1.73
N LYS A 109 1.10 -8.30 0.50
CA LYS A 109 0.92 -9.43 -0.42
C LYS A 109 1.46 -10.74 0.18
N ASN A 110 2.48 -10.66 1.05
CA ASN A 110 2.87 -11.77 1.91
C ASN A 110 1.98 -11.77 3.16
N PRO A 111 1.06 -12.73 3.34
CA PRO A 111 0.14 -12.75 4.49
C PRO A 111 0.85 -13.06 5.81
N ASN A 112 2.10 -13.53 5.77
CA ASN A 112 2.90 -13.89 6.95
C ASN A 112 3.68 -12.71 7.55
N VAL A 113 3.53 -11.49 7.00
CA VAL A 113 4.21 -10.28 7.45
C VAL A 113 3.17 -9.29 7.98
N ASN A 114 3.26 -8.94 9.26
CA ASN A 114 2.36 -7.96 9.88
C ASN A 114 2.82 -6.54 9.57
N VAL A 115 1.88 -5.67 9.20
CA VAL A 115 2.15 -4.28 8.80
C VAL A 115 1.33 -3.30 9.63
N ALA A 116 1.97 -2.66 10.61
CA ALA A 116 1.43 -1.47 11.24
C ALA A 116 1.63 -0.26 10.33
N ILE A 117 0.63 0.61 10.24
CA ILE A 117 0.70 1.89 9.54
C ILE A 117 0.39 3.00 10.55
N ILE A 118 1.36 3.86 10.83
CA ILE A 118 1.23 5.01 11.74
C ILE A 118 0.97 6.27 10.91
N GLU A 119 -0.18 6.90 11.10
CA GLU A 119 -0.57 8.13 10.40
C GLU A 119 -1.06 9.19 11.39
N GLN A 120 -0.40 10.35 11.41
CA GLN A 120 -0.70 11.44 12.33
C GLN A 120 -2.00 12.19 11.98
N SER A 121 -2.38 12.20 10.71
CA SER A 121 -3.68 12.69 10.27
C SER A 121 -4.82 11.76 10.71
N VAL A 122 -6.01 12.30 10.96
CA VAL A 122 -7.25 11.51 11.07
C VAL A 122 -7.57 10.83 9.73
N SER A 123 -7.29 11.52 8.61
CA SER A 123 -7.48 11.02 7.25
C SER A 123 -6.14 10.57 6.62
N PRO A 124 -5.94 9.26 6.35
CA PRO A 124 -4.83 8.78 5.54
C PRO A 124 -4.91 9.27 4.09
N GLY A 125 -3.88 8.99 3.28
CA GLY A 125 -3.73 9.40 1.89
C GLY A 125 -2.73 10.55 1.68
N GLY A 126 -2.46 11.34 2.73
CA GLY A 126 -1.55 12.49 2.67
C GLY A 126 -1.90 13.46 1.54
N GLY A 127 -0.91 13.87 0.75
CA GLY A 127 -1.10 14.75 -0.40
C GLY A 127 -1.82 14.14 -1.60
N ALA A 128 -2.12 12.83 -1.60
CA ALA A 128 -2.63 12.12 -2.79
C ALA A 128 -4.16 12.22 -2.99
N TRP A 129 -4.84 13.14 -2.30
CA TRP A 129 -6.26 13.44 -2.52
C TRP A 129 -6.52 14.37 -3.71
N LEU A 130 -5.51 15.15 -4.12
CA LEU A 130 -5.58 16.16 -5.17
C LEU A 130 -4.37 16.06 -6.12
N GLY A 131 -4.49 16.68 -7.29
CA GLY A 131 -3.37 17.02 -8.16
C GLY A 131 -2.77 18.39 -7.80
N GLY A 132 -2.14 19.05 -8.77
CA GLY A 132 -1.58 20.39 -8.58
C GLY A 132 -2.66 21.46 -8.37
N GLN A 133 -2.36 22.47 -7.54
CA GLN A 133 -3.16 23.69 -7.39
C GLN A 133 -4.66 23.45 -7.08
N LEU A 134 -4.97 22.43 -6.27
CA LEU A 134 -6.33 21.99 -5.91
C LEU A 134 -7.16 21.39 -7.07
N PHE A 135 -6.56 21.13 -8.24
CA PHE A 135 -7.21 20.39 -9.31
C PHE A 135 -7.27 18.88 -9.00
N SER A 136 -8.20 18.16 -9.64
CA SER A 136 -8.49 16.75 -9.32
C SER A 136 -7.52 15.73 -9.92
N ALA A 137 -7.06 15.92 -11.15
CA ALA A 137 -6.41 14.87 -11.95
C ALA A 137 -5.03 14.44 -11.40
N MET A 138 -4.74 13.14 -11.42
CA MET A 138 -3.45 12.56 -11.02
C MET A 138 -2.68 12.06 -12.25
N ILE A 139 -1.54 12.67 -12.52
CA ILE A 139 -0.65 12.32 -13.65
C ILE A 139 0.37 11.28 -13.19
N VAL A 140 0.50 10.17 -13.93
CA VAL A 140 1.41 9.06 -13.63
C VAL A 140 2.25 8.73 -14.86
N ARG A 141 3.56 9.01 -14.82
CA ARG A 141 4.49 8.67 -15.92
C ARG A 141 4.63 7.14 -16.09
N LYS A 142 4.72 6.68 -17.33
CA LYS A 142 5.02 5.27 -17.63
C LYS A 142 6.46 4.95 -17.18
N PRO A 143 6.75 3.75 -16.65
CA PRO A 143 5.90 2.55 -16.64
C PRO A 143 4.96 2.40 -15.44
N ALA A 144 4.82 3.38 -14.54
CA ALA A 144 4.07 3.21 -13.27
C ALA A 144 2.56 2.89 -13.44
N HIS A 145 1.98 3.13 -14.62
CA HIS A 145 0.62 2.66 -14.97
C HIS A 145 0.37 1.17 -14.72
N LYS A 146 1.40 0.31 -14.76
CA LYS A 146 1.28 -1.13 -14.47
C LYS A 146 0.81 -1.44 -13.04
N PHE A 147 1.06 -0.53 -12.10
CA PHE A 147 0.55 -0.64 -10.74
C PHE A 147 -0.91 -0.20 -10.64
N LEU A 148 -1.38 0.67 -11.56
CA LEU A 148 -2.80 1.01 -11.69
C LEU A 148 -3.59 -0.15 -12.31
N ASP A 149 -2.99 -0.88 -13.26
CA ASP A 149 -3.55 -2.11 -13.81
C ASP A 149 -3.76 -3.16 -12.70
N GLU A 150 -2.76 -3.37 -11.84
CA GLU A 150 -2.85 -4.29 -10.68
C GLU A 150 -3.91 -3.86 -9.66
N LEU A 151 -4.08 -2.55 -9.47
CA LEU A 151 -5.13 -1.98 -8.61
C LEU A 151 -6.50 -1.88 -9.29
N GLU A 152 -6.63 -2.24 -10.57
CA GLU A 152 -7.84 -2.14 -11.39
C GLU A 152 -8.39 -0.69 -11.50
N ILE A 153 -7.50 0.31 -11.52
CA ILE A 153 -7.86 1.73 -11.60
C ILE A 153 -7.87 2.20 -13.06
N GLU A 154 -9.04 2.66 -13.54
CA GLU A 154 -9.17 3.32 -14.85
C GLU A 154 -8.33 4.60 -14.96
N TYR A 155 -7.68 4.78 -16.11
CA TYR A 155 -6.94 5.98 -16.49
C TYR A 155 -7.10 6.31 -17.98
N ASP A 156 -6.97 7.58 -18.33
CA ASP A 156 -6.83 8.02 -19.72
C ASP A 156 -5.36 7.84 -20.14
N GLU A 157 -5.09 6.98 -21.13
CA GLU A 157 -3.73 6.74 -21.63
C GLU A 157 -3.25 7.88 -22.55
N GLN A 158 -1.99 8.28 -22.40
CA GLN A 158 -1.25 9.18 -23.29
C GLN A 158 0.09 8.52 -23.65
N ASP A 159 0.89 9.09 -24.56
CA ASP A 159 2.11 8.45 -25.07
C ASP A 159 3.08 7.97 -23.98
N THR A 160 3.49 8.87 -23.08
CA THR A 160 4.54 8.65 -22.07
C THR A 160 4.02 8.66 -20.62
N TYR A 161 2.74 8.91 -20.42
CA TYR A 161 2.08 8.99 -19.10
C TYR A 161 0.61 8.55 -19.21
N VAL A 162 -0.05 8.45 -18.07
CA VAL A 162 -1.50 8.23 -17.97
C VAL A 162 -2.11 9.21 -16.97
N VAL A 163 -3.42 9.44 -17.06
CA VAL A 163 -4.15 10.39 -16.21
C VAL A 163 -5.30 9.70 -15.50
N ILE A 164 -5.25 9.64 -14.17
CA ILE A 164 -6.37 9.16 -13.36
C ILE A 164 -7.34 10.33 -13.14
N LYS A 165 -8.62 10.12 -13.45
CA LYS A 165 -9.66 11.18 -13.45
C LYS A 165 -9.77 11.99 -12.16
N HIS A 166 -9.43 11.38 -11.02
CA HIS A 166 -9.21 12.09 -9.77
C HIS A 166 -8.16 11.36 -8.92
N ALA A 167 -7.23 12.10 -8.30
CA ALA A 167 -6.25 11.60 -7.35
C ALA A 167 -6.89 10.76 -6.21
N ALA A 168 -8.03 11.23 -5.68
CA ALA A 168 -8.86 10.50 -4.73
C ALA A 168 -9.27 9.09 -5.18
N LEU A 169 -9.41 8.79 -6.48
CA LEU A 169 -9.75 7.45 -6.98
C LEU A 169 -8.60 6.45 -6.72
N PHE A 170 -7.37 6.85 -6.99
CA PHE A 170 -6.20 6.03 -6.65
C PHE A 170 -6.14 5.81 -5.14
N THR A 171 -6.21 6.90 -4.38
CA THR A 171 -6.00 6.89 -2.92
C THR A 171 -7.07 6.11 -2.18
N SER A 172 -8.34 6.18 -2.58
CA SER A 172 -9.41 5.36 -1.98
C SER A 172 -9.32 3.89 -2.41
N THR A 173 -8.98 3.59 -3.67
CA THR A 173 -8.91 2.21 -4.18
C THR A 173 -7.77 1.42 -3.54
N ILE A 174 -6.55 2.00 -3.50
CA ILE A 174 -5.40 1.34 -2.86
C ILE A 174 -5.66 1.13 -1.36
N MET A 175 -6.23 2.13 -0.69
CA MET A 175 -6.57 2.07 0.73
C MET A 175 -7.65 1.02 1.03
N SER A 176 -8.68 0.90 0.17
CA SER A 176 -9.70 -0.13 0.31
C SER A 176 -9.12 -1.54 0.14
N LYS A 177 -8.32 -1.77 -0.91
CA LYS A 177 -7.67 -3.07 -1.16
C LYS A 177 -6.58 -3.42 -0.11
N LEU A 178 -6.01 -2.41 0.55
CA LEU A 178 -5.03 -2.56 1.62
C LEU A 178 -5.68 -2.88 2.97
N LEU A 179 -6.67 -2.08 3.40
CA LEU A 179 -7.33 -2.22 4.71
C LEU A 179 -8.27 -3.42 4.80
N ALA A 180 -8.56 -4.09 3.69
CA ALA A 180 -9.24 -5.38 3.65
C ALA A 180 -8.34 -6.57 4.04
N ARG A 181 -7.02 -6.38 4.23
CA ARG A 181 -6.08 -7.48 4.51
C ARG A 181 -5.92 -7.74 6.02
N PRO A 182 -5.93 -9.01 6.46
CA PRO A 182 -5.94 -9.35 7.90
C PRO A 182 -4.61 -9.06 8.61
N ASN A 183 -3.50 -9.00 7.86
CA ASN A 183 -2.14 -8.72 8.36
C ASN A 183 -1.77 -7.22 8.31
N VAL A 184 -2.75 -6.33 8.20
CA VAL A 184 -2.55 -4.88 8.10
C VAL A 184 -3.37 -4.15 9.15
N LYS A 185 -2.74 -3.24 9.89
CA LYS A 185 -3.41 -2.37 10.85
C LYS A 185 -3.04 -0.91 10.64
N LEU A 186 -4.05 -0.07 10.36
CA LEU A 186 -3.93 1.38 10.39
C LEU A 186 -4.19 1.91 11.80
N PHE A 187 -3.23 2.68 12.31
CA PHE A 187 -3.34 3.55 13.47
C PHE A 187 -3.28 5.01 12.98
N ASN A 188 -4.43 5.54 12.55
CA ASN A 188 -4.60 6.94 12.18
C ASN A 188 -4.85 7.82 13.43
N ALA A 189 -4.62 9.14 13.31
CA ALA A 189 -4.50 10.08 14.42
C ALA A 189 -3.38 9.76 15.44
N VAL A 190 -2.37 8.97 15.04
CA VAL A 190 -1.20 8.59 15.85
C VAL A 190 0.06 9.06 15.14
N ALA A 191 0.86 9.90 15.81
CA ALA A 191 2.15 10.34 15.31
C ALA A 191 3.27 9.45 15.82
N ALA A 192 4.30 9.25 14.99
CA ALA A 192 5.62 8.82 15.45
C ALA A 192 6.42 10.07 15.84
N GLU A 193 6.78 10.20 17.12
CA GLU A 193 7.51 11.34 17.68
C GLU A 193 9.02 11.10 17.67
N ASP A 194 9.43 9.84 17.88
CA ASP A 194 10.84 9.42 17.97
C ASP A 194 11.00 7.98 17.44
N LEU A 195 12.23 7.48 17.42
CA LEU A 195 12.64 6.15 16.97
C LEU A 195 13.15 5.32 18.15
N ILE A 196 12.81 4.04 18.19
CA ILE A 196 13.49 3.10 19.11
C ILE A 196 14.84 2.76 18.47
N VAL A 197 15.95 3.09 19.12
CA VAL A 197 17.30 2.80 18.62
C VAL A 197 18.05 1.92 19.61
N LYS A 198 18.58 0.79 19.13
CA LYS A 198 19.33 -0.21 19.90
C LYS A 198 20.59 -0.56 19.11
N ASN A 199 21.77 -0.24 19.66
CA ASN A 199 23.08 -0.49 19.02
C ASN A 199 23.17 0.05 17.56
N GLU A 200 22.88 1.34 17.37
CA GLU A 200 22.86 2.04 16.06
C GLU A 200 21.82 1.52 15.04
N ARG A 201 21.09 0.44 15.36
CA ARG A 201 19.94 -0.04 14.58
C ARG A 201 18.63 0.58 15.09
N VAL A 202 17.80 1.03 14.15
CA VAL A 202 16.39 1.37 14.41
C VAL A 202 15.60 0.07 14.59
N ALA A 203 14.84 -0.02 15.68
CA ALA A 203 14.15 -1.22 16.13
C ALA A 203 12.67 -0.96 16.48
N GLY A 204 12.08 0.10 15.91
CA GLY A 204 10.71 0.51 16.19
C GLY A 204 10.53 2.03 16.24
N VAL A 205 9.35 2.46 16.70
CA VAL A 205 8.94 3.86 16.79
C VAL A 205 8.36 4.19 18.18
N VAL A 206 8.49 5.45 18.56
CA VAL A 206 7.87 6.04 19.75
C VAL A 206 6.64 6.81 19.28
N THR A 207 5.47 6.49 19.81
CA THR A 207 4.17 6.89 19.26
C THR A 207 3.30 7.60 20.28
N ASN A 208 2.58 8.63 19.85
CA ASN A 208 1.58 9.31 20.67
C ASN A 208 0.36 9.68 19.82
N TRP A 209 -0.74 10.08 20.46
CA TRP A 209 -1.85 10.68 19.73
C TRP A 209 -1.37 11.98 19.08
N ALA A 210 -1.64 12.21 17.80
CA ALA A 210 -1.07 13.35 17.08
C ALA A 210 -1.46 14.72 17.69
N LEU A 211 -2.63 14.79 18.34
CA LEU A 211 -3.04 15.95 19.13
C LEU A 211 -2.17 16.17 20.37
N VAL A 212 -1.71 15.10 21.05
CA VAL A 212 -0.74 15.21 22.16
C VAL A 212 0.60 15.72 21.65
N SER A 213 1.07 15.17 20.52
CA SER A 213 2.32 15.57 19.85
C SER A 213 2.38 17.05 19.46
N MET A 214 1.24 17.65 19.10
CA MET A 214 1.14 19.08 18.79
C MET A 214 0.95 19.98 20.02
N ASN A 215 0.83 19.42 21.22
CA ASN A 215 0.39 20.13 22.42
C ASN A 215 1.23 19.91 23.69
N HIS A 216 2.41 19.28 23.59
CA HIS A 216 3.36 19.09 24.70
C HIS A 216 3.65 20.39 25.49
N ASP A 217 3.79 21.53 24.82
CA ASP A 217 4.04 22.84 25.47
C ASP A 217 2.80 23.46 26.17
N THR A 218 1.63 22.81 26.09
CA THR A 218 0.34 23.41 26.51
C THR A 218 -0.38 22.66 27.63
N GLN A 219 0.21 21.59 28.16
CA GLN A 219 -0.33 20.74 29.23
C GLN A 219 0.81 20.30 30.18
N SER A 220 0.51 19.45 31.17
CA SER A 220 1.57 18.65 31.82
C SER A 220 2.16 17.64 30.84
N CYS A 221 3.37 17.14 31.10
CA CYS A 221 4.01 16.13 30.25
C CYS A 221 3.12 14.89 30.06
N MET A 222 3.04 14.41 28.82
CA MET A 222 2.21 13.27 28.41
C MET A 222 3.10 12.24 27.70
N ASP A 223 3.70 11.35 28.49
CA ASP A 223 4.68 10.38 27.99
C ASP A 223 4.13 9.54 26.82
N PRO A 224 4.94 9.28 25.77
CA PRO A 224 4.52 8.49 24.63
C PRO A 224 4.47 6.99 24.93
N ASN A 225 3.80 6.25 24.05
CA ASN A 225 3.85 4.80 23.98
C ASN A 225 4.93 4.33 22.98
N VAL A 226 5.18 3.02 22.90
CA VAL A 226 6.22 2.42 22.04
C VAL A 226 5.69 1.27 21.19
N MET A 227 6.33 1.05 20.05
CA MET A 227 6.04 -0.04 19.12
C MET A 227 7.36 -0.57 18.55
N GLU A 228 7.76 -1.79 18.94
CA GLU A 228 8.96 -2.44 18.40
C GLU A 228 8.71 -2.99 16.98
N ALA A 229 9.75 -2.93 16.14
CA ALA A 229 9.65 -3.33 14.74
C ALA A 229 10.95 -3.95 14.23
N LYS A 230 10.85 -5.03 13.46
CA LYS A 230 12.01 -5.66 12.79
C LYS A 230 12.58 -4.75 11.70
N ILE A 231 11.71 -4.02 10.98
CA ILE A 231 12.07 -2.98 10.00
C ILE A 231 11.06 -1.82 10.05
N VAL A 232 11.56 -0.58 10.03
CA VAL A 232 10.74 0.64 9.90
C VAL A 232 10.84 1.18 8.48
N VAL A 233 9.73 1.60 7.89
CA VAL A 233 9.68 2.33 6.61
C VAL A 233 9.13 3.73 6.86
N SER A 234 9.98 4.75 6.75
CA SER A 234 9.56 6.16 6.83
C SER A 234 9.16 6.68 5.46
N SER A 235 7.96 7.28 5.40
CA SER A 235 7.37 7.85 4.20
C SER A 235 6.68 9.20 4.48
N CYS A 236 7.22 9.95 5.45
CA CYS A 236 6.65 11.18 6.04
C CYS A 236 6.62 12.39 5.09
N GLY A 237 6.80 12.19 3.78
CA GLY A 237 6.79 13.24 2.76
C GLY A 237 7.84 14.34 3.01
N HIS A 238 7.49 15.57 2.66
CA HIS A 238 8.32 16.76 2.90
C HIS A 238 7.54 17.98 3.43
N ASP A 239 6.21 17.89 3.52
CA ASP A 239 5.31 19.03 3.82
C ASP A 239 4.72 18.94 5.23
N GLY A 240 4.38 20.11 5.80
CA GLY A 240 3.73 20.22 7.11
C GLY A 240 4.67 20.02 8.31
N PRO A 241 4.14 20.13 9.55
CA PRO A 241 4.95 20.04 10.77
C PRO A 241 5.60 18.66 10.97
N PHE A 242 4.93 17.59 10.54
CA PHE A 242 5.46 16.22 10.55
C PHE A 242 6.14 15.80 9.23
N GLY A 243 6.41 16.76 8.34
CA GLY A 243 7.08 16.49 7.07
C GLY A 243 8.51 16.00 7.31
N ALA A 244 8.87 14.83 6.78
CA ALA A 244 10.21 14.24 6.89
C ALA A 244 10.74 14.02 8.32
N THR A 245 9.85 13.69 9.28
CA THR A 245 10.20 13.43 10.69
C THR A 245 11.31 12.38 10.84
N GLY A 246 11.30 11.31 10.06
CA GLY A 246 12.24 10.20 10.20
C GLY A 246 13.68 10.63 9.93
N VAL A 247 13.94 11.21 8.75
CA VAL A 247 15.29 11.68 8.39
C VAL A 247 15.74 12.87 9.26
N LYS A 248 14.83 13.77 9.64
CA LYS A 248 15.14 14.86 10.58
C LYS A 248 15.53 14.31 11.95
N ARG A 249 14.85 13.27 12.45
CA ARG A 249 15.19 12.62 13.72
C ARG A 249 16.53 11.91 13.64
N LEU A 250 16.78 11.08 12.62
CA LEU A 250 18.07 10.41 12.39
C LEU A 250 19.26 11.37 12.47
N LYS A 251 19.14 12.56 11.86
CA LYS A 251 20.17 13.61 11.95
C LYS A 251 20.34 14.15 13.37
N SER A 252 19.24 14.42 14.06
CA SER A 252 19.28 14.98 15.43
C SER A 252 19.90 14.03 16.47
N ILE A 253 19.91 12.72 16.21
CA ILE A 253 20.52 11.70 17.07
C ILE A 253 21.89 11.21 16.55
N GLY A 254 22.42 11.82 15.48
CA GLY A 254 23.76 11.52 14.95
C GLY A 254 23.90 10.23 14.15
N LEU A 255 22.79 9.58 13.74
CA LEU A 255 22.85 8.40 12.86
C LEU A 255 23.06 8.74 11.37
N ILE A 256 22.89 10.01 10.98
CA ILE A 256 23.29 10.57 9.67
C ILE A 256 23.86 11.98 9.84
N ASP A 257 24.88 12.34 9.07
CA ASP A 257 25.56 13.64 9.20
C ASP A 257 24.69 14.83 8.75
N SER A 258 23.83 14.62 7.75
CA SER A 258 23.13 15.72 7.08
C SER A 258 21.76 15.34 6.51
N VAL A 259 20.92 16.38 6.41
CA VAL A 259 19.67 16.42 5.67
C VAL A 259 19.74 17.76 4.92
N PRO A 260 20.14 17.77 3.63
CA PRO A 260 20.33 18.99 2.84
C PRO A 260 19.00 19.66 2.42
N GLY A 261 17.88 18.95 2.49
CA GLY A 261 16.56 19.42 2.05
C GLY A 261 16.32 19.27 0.54
N MET A 262 15.05 19.16 0.15
CA MET A 262 14.64 19.03 -1.25
C MET A 262 15.11 20.23 -2.09
N LYS A 263 15.51 19.96 -3.34
CA LYS A 263 15.87 20.99 -4.31
C LYS A 263 14.64 21.48 -5.09
N ALA A 264 14.88 22.44 -5.98
CA ALA A 264 13.90 22.96 -6.94
C ALA A 264 13.25 21.85 -7.79
N LEU A 265 12.19 22.22 -8.52
CA LEU A 265 11.40 21.26 -9.30
C LEU A 265 12.08 20.89 -10.63
N ASP A 266 12.26 19.59 -10.85
CA ASP A 266 12.59 18.98 -12.15
C ASP A 266 12.01 17.56 -12.17
N MET A 267 10.88 17.35 -12.86
CA MET A 267 10.19 16.07 -12.92
C MET A 267 11.04 14.93 -13.48
N ASN A 268 11.91 15.20 -14.47
CA ASN A 268 12.69 14.16 -15.12
C ASN A 268 13.76 13.63 -14.17
N THR A 269 14.56 14.52 -13.59
CA THR A 269 15.58 14.12 -12.62
C THR A 269 14.97 13.63 -11.31
N ALA A 270 13.89 14.25 -10.82
CA ALA A 270 13.28 13.92 -9.53
C ALA A 270 12.76 12.49 -9.47
N GLU A 271 11.89 12.09 -10.40
CA GLU A 271 11.20 10.80 -10.28
C GLU A 271 12.17 9.62 -10.34
N ASP A 272 13.08 9.65 -11.32
CA ASP A 272 14.14 8.66 -11.50
C ASP A 272 15.11 8.65 -10.31
N ALA A 273 15.45 9.82 -9.74
CA ALA A 273 16.31 9.91 -8.56
C ALA A 273 15.65 9.32 -7.32
N ILE A 274 14.40 9.65 -7.02
CA ILE A 274 13.70 9.18 -5.81
C ILE A 274 13.58 7.65 -5.81
N VAL A 275 13.14 7.05 -6.92
CA VAL A 275 13.04 5.58 -7.05
C VAL A 275 14.43 4.93 -6.94
N ARG A 276 15.47 5.52 -7.54
CA ARG A 276 16.85 5.02 -7.41
C ARG A 276 17.39 5.12 -5.99
N LEU A 277 17.07 6.18 -5.26
CA LEU A 277 17.65 6.51 -3.94
C LEU A 277 16.92 5.88 -2.74
N THR A 278 15.64 5.50 -2.86
CA THR A 278 14.92 4.69 -1.86
C THR A 278 15.74 3.48 -1.42
N ARG A 279 16.04 3.36 -0.13
CA ARG A 279 16.96 2.36 0.46
C ARG A 279 16.72 2.20 1.95
N GLU A 280 17.25 1.12 2.53
CA GLU A 280 17.64 1.11 3.94
C GLU A 280 18.77 2.13 4.12
N VAL A 281 18.51 3.19 4.89
CA VAL A 281 19.41 4.36 5.04
C VAL A 281 20.36 4.17 6.22
N VAL A 282 19.82 3.65 7.32
CA VAL A 282 20.56 3.13 8.48
C VAL A 282 19.97 1.75 8.80
N PRO A 283 20.71 0.86 9.50
CA PRO A 283 20.19 -0.46 9.85
C PRO A 283 18.83 -0.36 10.53
N GLY A 284 17.82 -1.05 9.98
CA GLY A 284 16.47 -1.07 10.52
C GLY A 284 15.53 0.04 10.03
N MET A 285 15.99 0.97 9.17
CA MET A 285 15.14 2.06 8.66
C MET A 285 15.30 2.30 7.16
N ILE A 286 14.21 2.04 6.43
CA ILE A 286 14.05 2.36 5.00
C ILE A 286 13.38 3.72 4.86
N ILE A 287 13.85 4.54 3.92
CA ILE A 287 13.22 5.83 3.58
C ILE A 287 12.63 5.76 2.17
N THR A 288 11.39 6.21 2.00
CA THR A 288 10.64 6.12 0.74
C THR A 288 9.78 7.37 0.45
N GLY A 289 9.32 7.49 -0.80
CA GLY A 289 8.61 8.66 -1.30
C GLY A 289 9.44 9.93 -1.24
N MET A 290 8.78 11.08 -1.05
CA MET A 290 9.46 12.39 -1.04
C MET A 290 10.38 12.63 0.16
N GLU A 291 10.34 11.83 1.23
CA GLU A 291 11.29 11.96 2.34
C GLU A 291 12.73 11.64 1.91
N VAL A 292 12.89 10.83 0.84
CA VAL A 292 14.17 10.60 0.15
C VAL A 292 14.75 11.90 -0.43
N ALA A 293 13.91 12.86 -0.84
CA ALA A 293 14.37 14.13 -1.40
C ALA A 293 15.08 15.00 -0.35
N GLU A 294 14.62 14.94 0.90
CA GLU A 294 15.15 15.73 2.00
C GLU A 294 16.54 15.27 2.44
N ILE A 295 16.77 13.94 2.50
CA ILE A 295 18.06 13.36 2.91
C ILE A 295 19.11 13.35 1.79
N ASP A 296 18.73 13.10 0.53
CA ASP A 296 19.69 13.06 -0.58
C ASP A 296 19.80 14.39 -1.34
N GLY A 297 18.96 15.37 -0.99
CA GLY A 297 18.89 16.65 -1.69
C GLY A 297 18.48 16.50 -3.16
N ALA A 298 17.48 15.65 -3.43
CA ALA A 298 16.98 15.44 -4.80
C ALA A 298 16.07 16.60 -5.24
N PRO A 299 15.92 16.86 -6.55
CA PRO A 299 14.85 17.70 -7.07
C PRO A 299 13.48 17.13 -6.70
N ARG A 300 12.46 18.00 -6.57
CA ARG A 300 11.06 17.57 -6.40
C ARG A 300 10.35 17.43 -7.75
N MET A 301 9.33 16.57 -7.86
CA MET A 301 8.54 16.43 -9.09
C MET A 301 7.28 17.30 -9.13
N GLY A 302 6.70 17.63 -7.97
CA GLY A 302 5.43 18.37 -7.92
C GLY A 302 4.24 17.47 -8.29
N PRO A 303 3.30 17.90 -9.16
CA PRO A 303 2.00 17.24 -9.37
C PRO A 303 2.05 16.00 -10.28
N THR A 304 3.01 15.10 -10.08
CA THR A 304 3.05 13.77 -10.71
C THR A 304 3.47 12.70 -9.69
N PHE A 305 2.89 11.51 -9.81
CA PHE A 305 2.84 10.54 -8.72
C PHE A 305 3.51 9.19 -9.03
N GLY A 306 4.08 9.00 -10.22
CA GLY A 306 4.66 7.73 -10.64
C GLY A 306 5.82 7.29 -9.74
N ALA A 307 6.70 8.22 -9.38
CA ALA A 307 7.78 7.98 -8.43
C ALA A 307 7.29 7.53 -7.06
N MET A 308 6.18 8.07 -6.55
CA MET A 308 5.68 7.69 -5.21
C MET A 308 5.24 6.22 -5.19
N MET A 309 4.59 5.76 -6.27
CA MET A 309 4.19 4.36 -6.44
C MET A 309 5.41 3.44 -6.53
N MET A 310 6.32 3.71 -7.49
CA MET A 310 7.50 2.85 -7.69
C MET A 310 8.49 2.88 -6.52
N SER A 311 8.60 4.01 -5.82
CA SER A 311 9.37 4.17 -4.58
C SER A 311 8.76 3.35 -3.44
N GLY A 312 7.43 3.36 -3.30
CA GLY A 312 6.71 2.50 -2.37
C GLY A 312 6.96 1.00 -2.63
N GLN A 313 6.79 0.53 -3.87
CA GLN A 313 7.04 -0.88 -4.23
C GLN A 313 8.50 -1.30 -3.98
N LYS A 314 9.47 -0.43 -4.31
CA LYS A 314 10.88 -0.73 -4.03
C LYS A 314 11.17 -0.80 -2.53
N ALA A 315 10.59 0.10 -1.73
CA ALA A 315 10.70 0.06 -0.27
C ALA A 315 10.11 -1.23 0.33
N ALA A 316 9.01 -1.72 -0.24
CA ALA A 316 8.43 -2.99 0.17
C ALA A 316 9.34 -4.19 -0.09
N HIS A 317 9.93 -4.30 -1.29
CA HIS A 317 10.87 -5.39 -1.56
C HIS A 317 12.18 -5.27 -0.76
N LEU A 318 12.60 -4.06 -0.38
CA LEU A 318 13.68 -3.85 0.59
C LEU A 318 13.31 -4.32 2.01
N ALA A 319 12.07 -4.05 2.45
CA ALA A 319 11.57 -4.53 3.75
C ALA A 319 11.44 -6.06 3.78
N LEU A 320 10.87 -6.66 2.73
CA LEU A 320 10.80 -8.11 2.56
C LEU A 320 12.21 -8.73 2.57
N LYS A 321 13.18 -8.13 1.88
CA LYS A 321 14.59 -8.54 1.93
C LYS A 321 15.18 -8.48 3.34
N ALA A 322 14.97 -7.39 4.07
CA ALA A 322 15.44 -7.24 5.45
C ALA A 322 14.81 -8.26 6.43
N LEU A 323 13.60 -8.75 6.11
CA LEU A 323 12.90 -9.82 6.82
C LEU A 323 13.23 -11.25 6.32
N GLY A 324 14.18 -11.39 5.39
CA GLY A 324 14.56 -12.68 4.79
C GLY A 324 13.46 -13.31 3.91
N GLN A 325 12.47 -12.53 3.47
CA GLN A 325 11.35 -12.98 2.66
C GLN A 325 11.67 -12.91 1.15
N PRO A 326 10.96 -13.69 0.30
CA PRO A 326 11.10 -13.59 -1.15
C PRO A 326 10.81 -12.17 -1.65
N ASN A 327 11.68 -11.64 -2.51
CA ASN A 327 11.66 -10.23 -2.90
C ASN A 327 12.26 -10.02 -4.31
N VAL A 328 11.91 -8.90 -4.95
CA VAL A 328 12.36 -8.61 -6.33
C VAL A 328 13.82 -8.17 -6.39
N ILE A 329 14.41 -7.68 -5.28
CA ILE A 329 15.80 -7.20 -5.24
C ILE A 329 16.80 -8.37 -5.35
N ASP A 330 16.46 -9.52 -4.75
CA ASP A 330 17.25 -10.77 -4.82
C ASP A 330 16.81 -11.72 -5.95
N GLY A 331 15.77 -11.34 -6.71
CA GLY A 331 15.26 -12.10 -7.86
C GLY A 331 14.42 -13.35 -7.52
N ASN A 332 14.20 -13.64 -6.23
CA ASN A 332 13.46 -14.83 -5.76
C ASN A 332 11.96 -14.59 -5.53
N TYR A 333 11.42 -13.42 -5.88
CA TYR A 333 9.98 -13.11 -5.70
C TYR A 333 9.02 -14.10 -6.38
N ALA A 334 9.45 -14.80 -7.44
CA ALA A 334 8.65 -15.82 -8.10
C ALA A 334 8.27 -17.00 -7.18
N ASP A 335 9.01 -17.20 -6.08
CA ASP A 335 8.77 -18.26 -5.10
C ASP A 335 7.54 -17.96 -4.20
N MET A 336 6.98 -16.74 -4.25
CA MET A 336 5.66 -16.39 -3.66
C MET A 336 4.47 -16.92 -4.50
N GLY A 337 4.67 -18.06 -5.17
CA GLY A 337 3.84 -18.52 -6.29
C GLY A 337 2.34 -18.57 -5.99
N GLY A 338 1.57 -17.70 -6.65
CA GLY A 338 0.11 -17.76 -6.66
C GLY A 338 -0.59 -17.33 -5.36
N ILE A 339 0.12 -16.77 -4.37
CA ILE A 339 -0.49 -16.22 -3.15
C ILE A 339 -1.15 -14.87 -3.47
N VAL A 340 -2.25 -14.92 -4.21
CA VAL A 340 -3.25 -13.84 -4.24
C VAL A 340 -4.13 -14.04 -3.01
N PRO A 341 -4.16 -13.10 -2.05
CA PRO A 341 -5.20 -13.11 -1.02
C PRO A 341 -6.53 -12.89 -1.75
N GLU A 342 -7.33 -13.95 -1.86
CA GLU A 342 -8.71 -13.83 -2.33
C GLU A 342 -9.41 -12.78 -1.46
N LEU A 343 -10.09 -11.81 -2.08
CA LEU A 343 -10.57 -10.63 -1.37
C LEU A 343 -11.86 -10.98 -0.62
N ILE A 344 -11.71 -11.71 0.51
CA ILE A 344 -12.79 -12.09 1.41
C ILE A 344 -13.32 -10.83 2.08
N LEU A 345 -14.22 -10.15 1.37
CA LEU A 345 -15.17 -9.21 1.93
C LEU A 345 -15.93 -9.95 3.03
N ALA A 346 -15.63 -9.62 4.28
CA ALA A 346 -16.23 -10.24 5.46
C ALA A 346 -17.70 -9.83 5.59
N ALA A 347 -18.57 -10.45 4.78
CA ALA A 347 -19.98 -10.55 5.06
C ALA A 347 -20.16 -11.23 6.42
N ALA A 348 -20.84 -10.55 7.35
CA ALA A 348 -20.93 -10.99 8.73
C ALA A 348 -21.94 -12.15 8.89
N GLU A 349 -21.47 -13.39 8.71
CA GLU A 349 -22.23 -14.59 9.04
C GLU A 349 -21.97 -15.09 10.48
N SER A 350 -22.96 -15.80 11.03
CA SER A 350 -23.00 -16.41 12.37
C SER A 350 -22.98 -15.45 13.57
N ALA A 351 -24.18 -15.17 14.08
CA ALA A 351 -24.39 -14.55 15.39
C ALA A 351 -24.34 -15.60 16.51
N GLU A 352 -23.22 -15.69 17.24
CA GLU A 352 -23.22 -16.32 18.57
C GLU A 352 -23.74 -15.32 19.61
N ILE A 353 -24.98 -15.56 20.08
CA ILE A 353 -25.59 -14.79 21.17
C ILE A 353 -25.02 -15.29 22.49
N ALA A 354 -24.05 -14.54 23.06
CA ALA A 354 -23.61 -14.75 24.42
C ALA A 354 -24.66 -14.21 25.41
N GLU A 355 -25.50 -15.08 25.95
CA GLU A 355 -26.39 -14.74 27.07
C GLU A 355 -25.58 -14.50 28.36
N ALA A 356 -25.91 -13.41 29.08
CA ALA A 356 -25.38 -13.03 30.39
C ALA A 356 -26.32 -12.05 31.11
#